data_AF-A0AAE0EGX3-F1
#
_entry.id   AF-A0AAE0EGX3-F1
#
_cell.length_a   1.000
_cell.length_b   1.000
_cell.length_c   1.000
_cell.angle_alpha   90.00
_cell.angle_beta   90.00
_cell.angle_gamma   90.00
#
_symmetry.space_group_name_H-M   'P 1'
#
loop_
_entity.id
_entity.type
_entity.pdbx_description
1 polymer ?
#
loop_
_entity_poly.entity_id
_entity_poly.type
_entity_poly.pdbx_seq_one_letter_code
_entity_poly.pdbx_strand_id
1 'polypeptide(L)'
;MNFFAQIRVKNTNFGPYKFEITTVIFMYEGVLVGWGLVPETKVNFRSTKKMNVFVEVNSNNGLLLNNSSSSLGSELNANVDSAQPG
;
A
#
# COMPACT_ATOMS: atom_id res chain seq x y z
N MET A 1 0.31 -12.76 -1.56
CA MET A 1 0.14 -11.99 -2.82
C MET A 1 1.03 -10.77 -2.76
N ASN A 2 1.55 -10.30 -3.89
CA ASN A 2 2.31 -9.06 -3.96
C ASN A 2 1.78 -8.14 -5.08
N PHE A 3 1.89 -6.84 -4.90
CA PHE A 3 1.55 -5.85 -5.92
C PHE A 3 2.32 -4.55 -5.72
N PHE A 4 2.31 -3.69 -6.74
CA PHE A 4 2.78 -2.32 -6.62
C PHE A 4 1.60 -1.37 -6.43
N ALA A 5 1.60 -0.63 -5.32
CA ALA A 5 0.66 0.46 -5.09
C ALA A 5 1.27 1.79 -5.52
N GLN A 6 0.61 2.54 -6.40
CA GLN A 6 1.04 3.91 -6.69
C GLN A 6 0.53 4.84 -5.59
N ILE A 7 1.45 5.56 -4.93
CA ILE A 7 1.12 6.62 -3.98
C ILE A 7 1.66 7.97 -4.44
N ARG A 8 1.13 9.04 -3.86
CA ARG A 8 1.52 10.42 -4.17
C ARG A 8 1.77 11.19 -2.88
N VAL A 9 2.98 11.71 -2.74
CA VAL A 9 3.33 12.62 -1.63
C VAL A 9 3.31 14.03 -2.16
N LYS A 10 2.35 14.82 -1.68
CA LYS A 10 2.20 16.24 -2.03
C LYS A 10 2.89 17.10 -0.99
N ASN A 11 3.82 17.93 -1.43
CA ASN A 11 4.43 18.97 -0.61
C ASN A 11 3.79 20.32 -0.96
N THR A 12 3.06 20.92 -0.01
CA THR A 12 2.43 22.24 -0.17
C THR A 12 3.30 23.38 0.35
N ASN A 13 4.47 23.08 0.95
CA ASN A 13 5.34 24.06 1.57
C ASN A 13 6.21 24.80 0.54
N PHE A 14 6.67 26.00 0.89
CA PHE A 14 7.66 26.79 0.14
C PHE A 14 9.10 26.41 0.50
N GLY A 15 9.36 25.11 0.53
CA GLY A 15 10.68 24.54 0.79
C GLY A 15 10.65 23.04 0.47
N PRO A 16 11.82 22.42 0.19
CA PRO A 16 11.87 20.98 0.06
C PRO A 16 11.46 20.32 1.37
N TYR A 17 10.68 19.25 1.27
CA TYR A 17 10.33 18.41 2.40
C TYR A 17 11.04 17.07 2.26
N LYS A 18 11.81 16.69 3.28
CA LYS A 18 12.43 15.37 3.39
C LYS A 18 11.61 14.56 4.39
N PHE A 19 11.32 13.32 4.04
CA PHE A 19 10.74 12.35 4.96
C PHE A 19 11.61 11.10 5.01
N GLU A 20 11.67 10.50 6.19
CA GLU A 20 12.40 9.27 6.49
C GLU A 20 11.69 8.04 5.90
N ILE A 21 12.31 6.87 6.00
CA ILE A 21 11.67 5.61 5.61
C ILE A 21 10.29 5.51 6.30
N THR A 22 9.25 5.34 5.50
CA THR A 22 7.86 5.32 5.97
C THR A 22 7.23 3.98 5.67
N THR A 23 6.56 3.39 6.65
CA THR A 23 5.79 2.15 6.47
C THR A 23 4.35 2.50 6.12
N VAL A 24 3.83 1.90 5.04
CA VAL A 24 2.42 1.94 4.68
C VAL A 24 1.79 0.64 5.13
N ILE A 25 0.75 0.73 5.97
CA ILE A 25 0.01 -0.42 6.49
C ILE A 25 -1.23 -0.65 5.62
N PHE A 26 -1.45 -1.89 5.21
CA PHE A 26 -2.65 -2.30 4.48
C PHE A 26 -3.57 -3.08 5.41
N MET A 27 -4.81 -2.62 5.50
CA MET A 27 -5.83 -3.22 6.34
C MET A 27 -7.00 -3.71 5.49
N TYR A 28 -7.63 -4.78 5.93
CA TYR A 28 -8.85 -5.34 5.37
C TYR A 28 -9.79 -5.67 6.52
N GLU A 29 -11.01 -5.15 6.48
CA GLU A 29 -12.01 -5.32 7.55
C GLU A 29 -11.49 -5.01 8.97
N GLY A 30 -10.64 -3.99 9.09
CA GLY A 30 -10.04 -3.57 10.37
C GLY A 30 -8.86 -4.43 10.83
N VAL A 31 -8.42 -5.40 10.02
CA VAL A 31 -7.30 -6.29 10.32
C VAL A 31 -6.08 -5.92 9.47
N LEU A 32 -4.88 -5.93 10.04
CA LEU A 32 -3.63 -5.73 9.30
C LEU A 32 -3.31 -6.96 8.44
N VAL A 33 -3.21 -6.78 7.13
CA VAL A 33 -3.01 -7.87 6.16
C VAL A 33 -1.74 -7.73 5.33
N GLY A 34 -1.08 -6.58 5.39
CA GLY A 34 0.15 -6.35 4.66
C GLY A 34 0.80 -5.02 4.99
N TRP A 35 1.98 -4.82 4.43
CA TRP A 35 2.74 -3.59 4.57
C TRP A 35 3.61 -3.37 3.33
N GLY A 36 4.05 -2.13 3.15
CA GLY A 36 5.02 -1.76 2.15
C GLY A 36 5.90 -0.63 2.65
N LEU A 37 7.13 -0.55 2.11
CA LEU A 37 8.07 0.51 2.46
C LEU A 37 8.07 1.60 1.40
N VAL A 38 7.99 2.83 1.88
CA VAL A 38 8.37 4.00 1.13
C VAL A 38 9.78 4.38 1.56
N PRO A 39 10.77 4.32 0.65
CA PRO A 39 12.12 4.72 1.01
C PRO A 39 12.17 6.21 1.33
N GLU A 40 13.13 6.58 2.16
CA GLU A 40 13.46 7.98 2.44
C GLU A 40 13.61 8.76 1.13
N THR A 41 12.93 9.91 1.04
CA THR A 41 13.10 10.77 -0.13
C THR A 41 12.75 12.23 0.14
N LYS A 42 13.14 13.07 -0.81
CA LYS A 42 12.87 14.51 -0.83
C LYS A 42 11.80 14.83 -1.87
N VAL A 43 10.84 15.66 -1.49
CA VAL A 43 9.82 16.27 -2.36
C VAL A 43 10.11 17.76 -2.46
N ASN A 44 10.28 18.27 -3.68
CA ASN A 44 10.58 19.69 -3.91
C ASN A 44 9.40 20.59 -3.46
N PHE A 45 9.66 21.89 -3.31
CA PHE A 45 8.64 22.86 -2.93
C PHE A 45 7.42 22.81 -3.86
N ARG A 46 6.22 22.97 -3.32
CA ARG A 46 4.95 23.01 -4.07
C ARG A 46 4.82 21.95 -5.17
N SER A 47 5.29 20.73 -4.92
CA SER A 47 5.33 19.64 -5.90
C SER A 47 4.69 18.37 -5.38
N THR A 48 4.41 17.43 -6.28
CA THR A 48 3.92 16.09 -5.94
C THR A 48 4.90 15.06 -6.49
N LYS A 49 5.37 14.16 -5.64
CA LYS A 49 6.16 13.00 -6.06
C LYS A 49 5.26 11.78 -6.16
N LYS A 50 5.27 11.11 -7.31
CA LYS A 50 4.66 9.78 -7.51
C LYS A 50 5.70 8.71 -7.21
N MET A 51 5.27 7.63 -6.56
CA MET A 51 6.14 6.51 -6.23
C MET A 51 5.33 5.22 -6.19
N ASN A 52 5.96 4.12 -6.56
CA ASN A 52 5.39 2.79 -6.45
C ASN A 52 5.92 2.13 -5.19
N VAL A 53 5.02 1.64 -4.35
CA VAL A 53 5.33 0.90 -3.13
C VAL A 53 5.12 -0.58 -3.44
N PHE A 54 6.15 -1.38 -3.22
CA PHE A 54 5.99 -2.83 -3.23
C PHE A 54 5.28 -3.25 -1.95
N VAL A 55 4.18 -3.98 -2.10
CA VAL A 55 3.32 -4.41 -0.99
C VAL A 55 3.28 -5.92 -0.99
N GLU A 56 3.51 -6.50 0.17
CA GLU A 56 3.25 -7.91 0.44
C GLU A 56 1.98 -8.03 1.29
N VAL A 57 1.01 -8.79 0.79
CA VAL A 57 -0.25 -9.09 1.48
C VAL A 57 -0.34 -10.58 1.76
N ASN A 58 -0.66 -10.90 3.01
CA ASN A 58 -0.80 -12.26 3.49
C ASN A 58 -2.22 -12.46 4.06
N SER A 59 -3.02 -13.24 3.34
CA SER A 59 -4.38 -13.64 3.74
C SER A 59 -4.42 -14.64 4.90
N ASN A 60 -3.27 -15.24 5.24
CA ASN A 60 -3.12 -16.29 6.25
C ASN A 60 -2.34 -15.80 7.48
N ASN A 61 -2.14 -14.48 7.64
CA ASN A 61 -1.33 -13.95 8.73
C ASN A 61 -2.02 -14.21 10.09
N GLY A 62 -1.30 -14.74 11.08
CA GLY A 62 -1.84 -15.06 12.41
C GLY A 62 -2.38 -13.88 13.23
N LEU A 63 -2.31 -12.65 12.67
CA LEU A 63 -2.93 -11.43 13.17
C LEU A 63 -4.38 -11.24 12.72
N LEU A 64 -4.93 -12.16 11.91
CA LEU A 64 -6.37 -12.19 11.62
C LEU A 64 -7.13 -12.65 12.88
N LEU A 65 -7.22 -11.73 13.84
CA LEU A 65 -7.99 -11.91 15.05
C LEU A 65 -9.44 -12.13 14.63
N ASN A 66 -9.93 -13.30 15.01
CA ASN A 66 -11.29 -13.78 14.88
C ASN A 66 -11.60 -14.51 13.56
N ASN A 67 -11.33 -15.82 13.60
CA ASN A 67 -12.11 -16.92 13.03
C ASN A 67 -13.32 -16.54 12.16
N SER A 68 -13.05 -15.96 11.00
CA SER A 68 -13.93 -15.89 9.85
C SER A 68 -12.99 -16.07 8.67
N SER A 69 -13.28 -17.07 7.84
CA SER A 69 -12.60 -17.28 6.57
C SER A 69 -12.36 -15.93 5.88
N SER A 70 -11.13 -15.40 5.89
CA SER A 70 -10.87 -14.08 5.32
C SER A 70 -11.20 -14.16 3.83
N SER A 71 -12.27 -13.49 3.41
CA SER A 71 -12.66 -13.44 2.00
C SER A 71 -11.63 -12.68 1.17
N LEU A 72 -10.67 -12.01 1.82
CA LEU A 72 -9.51 -11.36 1.20
C LEU A 72 -8.86 -12.25 0.13
N GLY A 73 -8.58 -13.52 0.43
CA GLY A 73 -7.96 -14.43 -0.54
C GLY A 73 -8.84 -14.62 -1.78
N SER A 74 -10.14 -14.91 -1.58
CA SER A 74 -11.10 -15.09 -2.67
C SER A 74 -11.39 -13.81 -3.46
N GLU A 75 -11.48 -12.65 -2.80
CA GLU A 75 -11.79 -11.35 -3.40
C GLU A 75 -10.61 -10.80 -4.21
N LEU A 76 -9.38 -11.01 -3.73
CA LEU A 76 -8.19 -10.68 -4.50
C LEU A 76 -8.14 -11.52 -5.78
N ASN A 77 -8.42 -12.83 -5.70
CA ASN A 77 -8.42 -13.71 -6.87
C ASN A 77 -9.55 -13.39 -7.86
N ALA A 78 -10.75 -13.07 -7.38
CA ALA A 78 -11.90 -12.74 -8.25
C ALA A 78 -11.67 -11.49 -9.12
N ASN A 79 -10.88 -10.52 -8.63
CA ASN A 79 -10.67 -9.25 -9.32
C ASN A 79 -9.48 -9.25 -10.30
N VAL A 80 -8.52 -10.19 -10.16
CA VAL A 80 -7.38 -10.32 -11.09
C VAL A 80 -7.84 -10.64 -12.52
N ASP A 81 -8.94 -11.36 -12.68
CA ASP A 81 -9.48 -11.74 -14.00
C ASP A 81 -10.27 -10.62 -14.70
N SER A 82 -10.58 -9.52 -14.00
CA SER A 82 -11.38 -8.41 -14.55
C SER A 82 -10.54 -7.26 -15.15
N ALA A 83 -9.23 -7.23 -14.87
CA ALA A 83 -8.31 -6.23 -15.40
C ALA A 83 -7.81 -6.63 -16.80
N GLN A 84 -8.66 -6.49 -17.82
CA GLN A 84 -8.23 -6.58 -19.21
C GLN A 84 -7.30 -5.40 -19.55
N PRO A 85 -6.16 -5.63 -20.24
CA PRO A 85 -5.31 -4.55 -20.71
C PRO A 85 -6.03 -3.80 -21.85
N GLY A 86 -6.30 -2.52 -21.61
CA GLY A 86 -6.65 -1.55 -22.64
C GLY A 86 -5.42 -0.83 -23.17
#